data_AF-A0A2N8DRB6-F1
#
_entry.id   AF-A0A2N8DRB6-F1
#
_cell.length_a   1.000
_cell.length_b   1.000
_cell.length_c   1.000
_cell.angle_alpha   90.00
_cell.angle_beta   90.00
_cell.angle_gamma   90.00
#
_symmetry.space_group_name_H-M   'P 1'
#
loop_
_entity.id
_entity.type
_entity.pdbx_description
1 polymer ?
#
loop_
_entity_poly.entity_id
_entity_poly.type
_entity_poly.pdbx_seq_one_letter_code
_entity_poly.pdbx_strand_id
1 'polypeptide(L)'
;METLTHVDLTRVVDEVLHTLATAKQVSPTSPLDMIVFDSLDQMRLLVAIEDRLQFVFDDAALQPFCLDSREALVDSVIAMMNQAG
;
A
#
# COMPACT_ATOMS: atom_id res chain seq x y z
N MET A 1 -20.96 -7.35 1.79
CA MET A 1 -19.87 -6.49 1.33
C MET A 1 -19.55 -5.57 2.49
N GLU A 2 -18.58 -5.96 3.32
CA GLU A 2 -18.12 -5.12 4.42
C GLU A 2 -17.42 -3.91 3.79
N THR A 3 -17.95 -2.72 4.03
CA THR A 3 -17.31 -1.47 3.63
C THR A 3 -16.01 -1.34 4.41
N LEU A 4 -14.89 -1.69 3.79
CA LEU A 4 -13.55 -1.42 4.31
C LEU A 4 -13.49 0.05 4.73
N THR A 5 -13.35 0.30 6.04
CA THR A 5 -13.29 1.66 6.54
C THR A 5 -11.87 2.20 6.33
N HIS A 6 -11.74 3.53 6.20
CA HIS A 6 -10.44 4.20 6.09
C HIS A 6 -9.43 3.77 7.19
N VAL A 7 -9.95 3.45 8.38
CA VAL A 7 -9.17 2.95 9.51
C VAL A 7 -8.61 1.54 9.26
N ASP A 8 -9.39 0.64 8.66
CA ASP A 8 -8.92 -0.69 8.29
C ASP A 8 -7.83 -0.63 7.22
N LEU A 9 -8.02 0.25 6.23
CA LEU A 9 -7.07 0.44 5.14
C LEU A 9 -5.73 0.99 5.62
N THR A 10 -5.77 1.95 6.55
CA THR A 10 -4.56 2.48 7.21
C THR A 10 -3.81 1.38 7.95
N ARG A 11 -4.51 0.47 8.63
CA ARG A 11 -3.88 -0.66 9.33
C ARG A 11 -3.26 -1.65 8.35
N VAL A 12 -3.94 -1.99 7.26
CA VAL A 12 -3.40 -2.88 6.22
C VAL A 12 -2.12 -2.29 5.64
N VAL A 13 -2.14 -1.02 5.25
CA VAL A 13 -0.95 -0.34 4.71
C VAL A 13 0.19 -0.34 5.73
N ASP A 14 -0.08 -0.04 7.01
CA ASP A 14 0.96 -0.04 8.06
C ASP A 14 1.55 -1.44 8.28
N GLU A 15 0.72 -2.50 8.29
CA GLU A 15 1.19 -3.89 8.38
C GLU A 15 2.05 -4.30 7.18
N VAL A 16 1.65 -3.91 5.97
CA VAL A 16 2.43 -4.18 4.75
C VAL A 16 3.76 -3.44 4.78
N LEU A 17 3.75 -2.15 5.13
CA LEU A 17 4.98 -1.36 5.29
C LEU A 17 5.90 -1.95 6.35
N HIS A 18 5.35 -2.42 7.48
CA HIS A 18 6.13 -3.07 8.53
C HIS A 18 6.77 -4.37 8.02
N THR A 19 6.05 -5.13 7.20
CA THR A 19 6.55 -6.36 6.57
C THR A 19 7.68 -6.05 5.58
N LEU A 20 7.50 -5.04 4.72
CA LEU A 20 8.52 -4.60 3.77
C LEU A 20 9.76 -4.06 4.49
N ALA A 21 9.57 -3.24 5.53
CA ALA A 21 10.66 -2.71 6.35
C ALA A 21 11.47 -3.82 7.01
N THR A 22 10.78 -4.81 7.59
CA THR A 22 11.41 -6.00 8.19
C THR A 22 12.21 -6.79 7.16
N ALA A 23 11.64 -7.02 5.97
CA ALA A 23 12.33 -7.73 4.89
C ALA A 23 13.59 -6.99 4.41
N LYS A 24 13.59 -5.66 4.47
CA LYS A 24 14.72 -4.80 4.10
C LYS A 24 15.66 -4.49 5.27
N GLN A 25 15.37 -5.00 6.47
CA GLN A 25 16.12 -4.70 7.70
C GLN A 25 16.19 -3.19 8.01
N VAL A 26 15.16 -2.43 7.63
CA VAL A 26 15.00 -1.02 7.97
C VAL A 26 13.95 -0.85 9.05
N SER A 27 13.97 0.30 9.74
CA SER A 27 12.95 0.57 10.75
C SER A 27 11.57 0.79 10.10
N PRO A 28 10.47 0.24 10.65
CA PRO A 28 9.12 0.48 10.15
C PRO A 28 8.66 1.94 10.36
N THR A 29 9.38 2.69 11.19
CA THR A 29 9.21 4.12 11.39
C THR A 29 10.08 4.97 10.46
N SER A 30 10.91 4.35 9.62
CA SER A 30 11.70 5.05 8.61
C SER A 30 10.80 5.73 7.57
N PRO A 31 11.31 6.74 6.86
CA PRO A 31 10.61 7.35 5.74
C PRO A 31 10.17 6.31 4.71
N LEU A 32 9.01 6.52 4.09
CA LEU A 32 8.48 5.61 3.06
C LEU A 32 9.47 5.42 1.92
N ASP A 33 10.20 6.46 1.52
CA ASP A 33 11.24 6.40 0.50
C ASP A 33 12.38 5.42 0.83
N MET A 34 12.64 5.15 2.12
CA MET A 34 13.60 4.11 2.53
C MET A 34 13.00 2.70 2.50
N ILE A 35 11.70 2.58 2.76
CA ILE A 35 11.00 1.30 2.79
C ILE A 35 10.65 0.87 1.36
N VAL A 36 10.18 1.79 0.53
CA VAL A 36 9.73 1.60 -0.84
C VAL A 36 10.49 2.59 -1.71
N PHE A 37 11.58 2.14 -2.34
CA PHE A 37 12.45 3.04 -3.11
C PHE A 37 12.46 2.71 -4.62
N ASP A 38 12.24 1.44 -4.97
CA ASP A 38 12.31 0.95 -6.34
C ASP A 38 10.95 0.43 -6.81
N SER A 39 10.79 0.32 -8.13
CA SER A 39 9.63 -0.28 -8.80
C SER A 39 9.29 -1.67 -8.26
N LEU A 40 10.30 -2.47 -7.88
CA LEU A 40 10.09 -3.79 -7.27
C LEU A 40 9.44 -3.67 -5.89
N ASP A 41 9.85 -2.70 -5.07
CA ASP A 41 9.22 -2.48 -3.77
C ASP A 41 7.78 -2.00 -3.93
N GLN A 42 7.50 -1.18 -4.94
CA GLN A 42 6.12 -0.76 -5.27
C GLN A 42 5.26 -1.95 -5.71
N MET A 43 5.78 -2.88 -6.52
CA MET A 43 5.07 -4.12 -6.85
C MET A 43 4.84 -5.00 -5.61
N ARG A 44 5.84 -5.13 -4.74
CA ARG A 44 5.69 -5.92 -3.50
C ARG A 44 4.66 -5.30 -2.56
N LEU A 45 4.63 -3.97 -2.47
CA LEU A 45 3.62 -3.21 -1.73
C LEU A 45 2.23 -3.48 -2.31
N LEU A 46 2.07 -3.36 -3.63
CA LEU A 46 0.82 -3.65 -4.33
C LEU A 46 0.33 -5.06 -4.02
N VAL A 47 1.12 -6.08 -4.32
CA VAL A 47 0.74 -7.49 -4.14
C VAL A 47 0.40 -7.80 -2.68
N ALA A 48 1.14 -7.24 -1.73
CA ALA A 48 0.86 -7.44 -0.31
C ALA A 48 -0.42 -6.73 0.15
N ILE A 49 -0.74 -5.56 -0.41
CA ILE A 49 -2.02 -4.88 -0.17
C ILE A 49 -3.17 -5.70 -0.78
N GLU A 50 -3.02 -6.18 -2.01
CA GLU A 50 -4.02 -7.02 -2.69
C GLU A 50 -4.32 -8.30 -1.92
N ASP A 51 -3.28 -8.99 -1.45
CA ASP A 51 -3.40 -10.19 -0.61
C ASP A 51 -4.18 -9.91 0.68
N ARG A 52 -3.87 -8.81 1.36
CA ARG A 52 -4.52 -8.43 2.63
C ARG A 52 -5.94 -7.93 2.46
N LEU A 53 -6.21 -7.19 1.39
CA LEU A 53 -7.56 -6.72 1.05
C LEU A 53 -8.41 -7.80 0.37
N GLN A 54 -7.81 -8.93 0.00
CA GLN A 54 -8.40 -9.95 -0.85
C GLN A 54 -9.05 -9.35 -2.12
N PHE A 55 -8.37 -8.34 -2.67
CA PHE A 55 -8.83 -7.52 -3.78
C PHE A 55 -7.71 -7.41 -4.79
N VAL A 56 -8.02 -7.59 -6.08
CA VAL A 56 -7.04 -7.44 -7.16
C VAL A 56 -7.34 -6.12 -7.87
N PHE A 57 -6.35 -5.24 -7.93
CA PHE A 57 -6.48 -3.98 -8.66
C PHE A 57 -6.44 -4.25 -10.16
N ASP A 58 -7.23 -3.50 -10.91
CA ASP A 58 -7.21 -3.59 -12.36
C ASP A 58 -5.93 -2.94 -12.90
N ASP A 59 -5.26 -3.59 -13.86
CA ASP A 59 -4.03 -3.09 -14.49
C ASP A 59 -4.23 -1.70 -15.12
N ALA A 60 -5.43 -1.43 -15.65
CA ALA A 60 -5.77 -0.12 -16.20
C ALA A 60 -5.90 0.98 -15.14
N ALA A 61 -6.09 0.61 -13.87
CA ALA A 61 -6.20 1.52 -12.73
C ALA A 61 -4.90 1.57 -11.91
N LEU A 62 -3.86 0.82 -12.27
CA LEU A 62 -2.60 0.83 -11.54
C LEU A 62 -1.88 2.17 -11.72
N GLN A 63 -1.73 2.87 -10.60
CA GLN A 63 -1.00 4.13 -10.51
C GLN A 63 0.16 3.99 -9.52
N PRO A 64 1.27 4.72 -9.73
CA PRO A 64 2.35 4.74 -8.77
C PRO A 64 1.85 5.29 -7.42
N PHE A 65 2.18 4.57 -6.35
CA PHE A 65 1.79 4.97 -5.00
C PHE A 65 2.42 6.31 -4.61
N CYS A 66 1.63 7.17 -3.95
CA CYS A 66 2.16 8.40 -3.38
C CYS A 66 2.90 8.08 -2.06
N LEU A 67 4.24 8.13 -2.09
CA LEU A 67 5.10 7.82 -0.94
C LEU A 67 5.50 9.05 -0.12
N ASP A 68 4.83 10.19 -0.35
CA ASP A 68 5.09 11.44 0.37
C ASP A 68 4.75 11.32 1.87
N SER A 69 3.68 10.57 2.17
CA SER A 69 3.22 10.29 3.54
C SER A 69 2.37 9.04 3.59
N ARG A 70 2.23 8.41 4.78
CA ARG A 70 1.36 7.23 4.96
C ARG A 70 -0.09 7.52 4.56
N GLU A 71 -0.57 8.72 4.89
CA GLU A 71 -1.90 9.18 4.49
C GLU A 71 -2.03 9.28 2.97
N ALA A 72 -1.04 9.82 2.27
CA ALA A 72 -1.04 9.91 0.81
C ALA A 72 -0.99 8.52 0.15
N LEU A 73 -0.29 7.57 0.76
CA LEU A 73 -0.27 6.18 0.32
C LEU A 73 -1.65 5.53 0.47
N VAL A 74 -2.28 5.69 1.63
CA VAL A 74 -3.64 5.20 1.89
C VAL A 74 -4.64 5.84 0.91
N ASP A 75 -4.55 7.14 0.67
CA ASP A 75 -5.39 7.85 -0.29
C ASP A 75 -5.19 7.32 -1.72
N SER A 76 -3.94 7.02 -2.10
CA SER A 76 -3.63 6.37 -3.39
C SER A 76 -4.31 5.01 -3.54
N VAL A 77 -4.28 4.18 -2.48
CA VAL A 77 -4.96 2.88 -2.49
C VAL A 77 -6.48 3.05 -2.59
N ILE A 78 -7.04 4.01 -1.84
CA ILE A 78 -8.47 4.33 -1.88
C ILE A 78 -8.88 4.81 -3.28
N ALA A 79 -8.08 5.66 -3.91
CA ALA A 79 -8.32 6.13 -5.27
C ALA A 79 -8.37 4.95 -6.25
N MET A 80 -7.38 4.04 -6.19
CA MET A 80 -7.36 2.85 -7.03
C MET A 80 -8.54 1.91 -6.78
N MET A 81 -8.95 1.72 -5.52
CA MET A 81 -10.14 0.92 -5.18
C MET A 81 -11.42 1.54 -5.75
N ASN A 82 -11.56 2.87 -5.70
CA ASN A 82 -12.72 3.57 -6.27
C ASN A 82 -12.74 3.55 -7.80
N GLN A 83 -11.59 3.43 -8.46
CA GLN A 83 -11.51 3.32 -9.92
C GLN A 83 -11.77 1.90 -10.43
N ALA A 84 -11.56 0.89 -9.58
CA ALA A 84 -11.80 -0.51 -9.91
C ALA A 84 -13.27 -0.95 -9.70
N GLY A 85 -14.16 -0.05 -9.28
CA GLY A 85 -15.61 -0.27 -9.10
C GLY A 85 -16.46 0.50 -10.10
#